data_AF-G5EFQ8-F1
#
_entry.id   AF-G5EFQ8-F1
#
_cell.length_a   1.000
_cell.length_b   1.000
_cell.length_c   1.000
_cell.angle_alpha   90.00
_cell.angle_beta   90.00
_cell.angle_gamma   90.00
#
_symmetry.space_group_name_H-M   'P 1'
#
loop_
_entity.id
_entity.type
_entity.pdbx_description
1 polymer ?
#
loop_
_entity_poly.entity_id
_entity_poly.type
_entity_poly.pdbx_seq_one_letter_code
_entity_poly.pdbx_strand_id
1 'polypeptide(L)'
;MEVDDVWDDTELIKMYDESLQEISKNETSAKITSRKFKGEDGKMYTWKVGGKCMAPYEENGEVTDYPATIDTIGGADNLEVGVTFIYYGGQAVVQMKDLWLNEEAIADAVKAENDLQKTKKTSTVNSVAHSNSKSTSSAPNTSMPFPSFAPPVPPNIIAMAPVNQKEAMNSMLMSWYMSGYHTGYYQALADQKNVQN
;
A
#
# COMPACT_ATOMS: atom_id res chain seq x y z
N MET A 1 -18.84 0.28 -62.38
CA MET A 1 -18.96 1.14 -61.18
C MET A 1 -18.15 0.45 -60.12
N GLU A 2 -16.91 0.91 -59.95
CA GLU A 2 -16.10 0.57 -58.80
C GLU A 2 -16.84 1.16 -57.61
N VAL A 3 -17.37 0.29 -56.76
CA VAL A 3 -18.03 0.70 -55.52
C VAL A 3 -16.86 0.97 -54.59
N ASP A 4 -16.40 2.21 -54.56
CA ASP A 4 -15.43 2.67 -53.58
C ASP A 4 -15.91 2.21 -52.21
N ASP A 5 -15.08 1.41 -51.55
CA ASP A 5 -15.33 0.87 -50.23
C ASP A 5 -15.24 2.05 -49.25
N VAL A 6 -16.37 2.76 -49.07
CA VAL A 6 -16.48 4.02 -48.33
C VAL A 6 -15.97 3.88 -46.89
N TRP A 7 -15.86 2.66 -46.37
CA TRP A 7 -15.25 2.33 -45.09
C TRP A 7 -14.07 1.38 -45.29
N ASP A 8 -12.90 1.96 -45.60
CA ASP A 8 -11.63 1.25 -45.52
C ASP A 8 -11.26 0.97 -44.06
N ASP A 9 -11.64 -0.22 -43.55
CA ASP A 9 -11.35 -0.67 -42.19
C ASP A 9 -9.85 -1.01 -41.97
N THR A 10 -9.05 -0.98 -43.05
CA THR A 10 -7.61 -1.22 -43.02
C THR A 10 -6.87 -0.23 -42.11
N GLU A 11 -7.31 1.02 -42.02
CA GLU A 11 -6.64 2.02 -41.17
C GLU A 11 -6.82 1.73 -39.68
N LEU A 12 -8.02 1.29 -39.26
CA LEU A 12 -8.32 0.88 -37.89
C LEU A 12 -7.52 -0.37 -37.49
N ILE A 13 -7.44 -1.36 -38.39
CA ILE A 13 -6.66 -2.58 -38.19
C ILE A 13 -5.17 -2.23 -38.08
N LYS A 14 -4.67 -1.37 -38.99
CA LYS A 14 -3.28 -0.92 -39.00
C LYS A 14 -2.90 -0.19 -37.71
N MET A 15 -3.73 0.72 -37.21
CA MET A 15 -3.47 1.40 -35.94
C MET A 15 -3.44 0.42 -34.75
N TYR A 16 -4.32 -0.59 -34.75
CA TYR A 16 -4.31 -1.60 -33.71
C TYR A 16 -3.01 -2.43 -33.73
N ASP A 17 -2.59 -2.88 -34.91
CA ASP A 17 -1.32 -3.61 -35.09
C ASP A 17 -0.10 -2.76 -34.74
N GLU A 18 -0.11 -1.47 -35.10
CA GLU A 18 0.92 -0.50 -34.71
C GLU A 18 0.98 -0.32 -33.19
N SER A 19 -0.19 -0.20 -32.53
CA SER A 19 -0.26 -0.09 -31.06
C SER A 19 0.25 -1.35 -30.34
N LEU A 20 -0.04 -2.54 -30.87
CA LEU A 20 0.49 -3.80 -30.35
C LEU A 20 2.00 -3.89 -30.52
N GLN A 21 2.54 -3.39 -31.64
CA GLN A 21 3.98 -3.30 -31.82
C GLN A 21 4.63 -2.26 -30.92
N GLU A 22 3.97 -1.13 -30.62
CA GLU A 22 4.48 -0.15 -29.66
C GLU A 22 4.49 -0.71 -28.24
N ILE A 23 3.48 -1.50 -27.86
CA ILE A 23 3.46 -2.23 -26.60
C ILE A 23 4.56 -3.28 -26.57
N SER A 24 4.69 -4.11 -27.61
CA SER A 24 5.76 -5.10 -27.64
C SER A 24 7.14 -4.44 -27.68
N LYS A 25 7.30 -3.32 -28.39
CA LYS A 25 8.55 -2.52 -28.44
C LYS A 25 8.80 -1.81 -27.12
N ASN A 26 7.80 -1.36 -26.36
CA ASN A 26 8.04 -0.80 -25.03
C ASN A 26 8.37 -1.90 -23.99
N GLU A 27 7.84 -3.11 -24.19
CA GLU A 27 8.18 -4.29 -23.38
C GLU A 27 9.58 -4.85 -23.75
N THR A 28 9.97 -4.76 -25.03
CA THR A 28 11.25 -5.30 -25.55
C THR A 28 12.36 -4.26 -25.68
N SER A 29 12.06 -2.95 -25.72
CA SER A 29 13.01 -1.84 -25.66
C SER A 29 13.45 -1.67 -24.23
N ALA A 30 14.30 -2.62 -23.81
CA ALA A 30 15.20 -2.58 -22.67
C ALA A 30 14.67 -1.74 -21.51
N LYS A 31 13.90 -2.36 -20.60
CA LYS A 31 13.70 -1.85 -19.23
C LYS A 31 15.04 -1.30 -18.75
N ILE A 32 15.19 0.03 -18.74
CA ILE A 32 16.45 0.68 -18.40
C ILE A 32 16.72 0.33 -16.95
N THR A 33 17.56 -0.68 -16.76
CA THR A 33 17.74 -1.30 -15.44
C THR A 33 18.63 -0.43 -14.56
N SER A 34 19.48 0.40 -15.19
CA SER A 34 20.26 1.42 -14.53
C SER A 34 20.58 2.59 -15.45
N ARG A 35 20.75 3.77 -14.84
CA ARG A 35 21.13 5.01 -15.52
C ARG A 35 22.15 5.76 -14.66
N LYS A 36 23.17 6.32 -15.32
CA LYS A 36 24.13 7.21 -14.66
C LYS A 36 23.63 8.64 -14.78
N PHE A 37 23.70 9.37 -13.69
CA PHE A 37 23.38 10.78 -13.60
C PHE A 37 24.59 11.53 -13.04
N LYS A 38 24.95 12.64 -13.67
CA LYS A 38 25.99 13.52 -13.16
C LYS A 38 25.31 14.66 -12.41
N GLY A 39 25.47 14.70 -11.09
CA GLY A 39 24.95 15.80 -10.28
C GLY A 39 25.74 17.09 -10.49
N GLU A 40 25.20 18.21 -10.01
CA GLU A 40 25.87 19.52 -10.08
C GLU A 40 27.22 19.53 -9.36
N ASP A 41 27.37 18.73 -8.31
CA ASP A 41 28.63 18.49 -7.58
C ASP A 41 29.73 17.80 -8.42
N GLY A 42 29.44 17.46 -9.68
CA GLY A 42 30.32 16.69 -10.56
C GLY A 42 30.40 15.20 -10.21
N LYS A 43 29.75 14.76 -9.12
CA LYS A 43 29.66 13.37 -8.70
C LYS A 43 28.74 12.58 -9.63
N MET A 44 29.15 11.36 -9.95
CA MET A 44 28.42 10.47 -10.85
C MET A 44 27.63 9.45 -10.04
N TYR A 45 26.32 9.61 -10.00
CA TYR A 45 25.38 8.70 -9.34
C TYR A 45 24.91 7.64 -10.34
N THR A 46 24.79 6.39 -9.90
CA THR A 46 24.23 5.32 -10.73
C THR A 46 22.94 4.84 -10.08
N TRP A 47 21.81 5.23 -10.67
CA TRP A 47 20.49 4.83 -10.22
C TRP A 47 20.08 3.54 -10.92
N LYS A 48 19.44 2.64 -10.18
CA LYS A 48 18.98 1.34 -10.70
C LYS A 48 17.53 1.08 -10.32
N VAL A 49 16.81 0.38 -11.18
CA VAL A 49 15.47 -0.11 -10.85
C VAL A 49 15.57 -1.10 -9.70
N GLY A 50 14.69 -0.97 -8.70
CA GLY A 50 14.73 -1.63 -7.41
C GLY A 50 15.74 -1.04 -6.41
N GLY A 51 16.51 -0.02 -6.82
CA GLY A 51 17.39 0.74 -5.95
C GLY A 51 16.61 1.51 -4.89
N LYS A 52 17.24 1.70 -3.73
CA LYS A 52 16.69 2.53 -2.66
C LYS A 52 17.28 3.93 -2.78
N CYS A 53 16.45 4.94 -2.57
CA CYS A 53 16.81 6.34 -2.67
C CYS A 53 16.01 7.16 -1.66
N MET A 54 16.43 8.39 -1.41
CA MET A 54 15.61 9.41 -0.81
C MET A 54 15.05 10.29 -1.92
N ALA A 55 13.73 10.46 -1.90
CA ALA A 55 12.99 11.23 -2.88
C ALA A 55 12.19 12.33 -2.18
N PRO A 56 12.13 13.55 -2.75
CA PRO A 56 11.33 14.63 -2.21
C PRO A 56 9.84 14.31 -2.36
N TYR A 57 9.06 14.64 -1.35
CA TYR A 57 7.61 14.58 -1.35
C TYR A 57 7.06 15.91 -0.84
N GLU A 58 6.12 16.48 -1.57
CA GLU A 58 5.44 17.70 -1.15
C GLU A 58 4.23 17.36 -0.29
N GLU A 59 4.30 17.70 0.99
CA GLU A 59 3.17 17.61 1.92
C GLU A 59 2.83 19.02 2.39
N ASN A 60 1.64 19.52 2.02
CA ASN A 60 1.14 20.84 2.41
C ASN A 60 2.05 22.03 2.00
N GLY A 61 2.75 21.91 0.87
CA GLY A 61 3.68 22.93 0.38
C GLY A 61 5.08 22.89 1.01
N GLU A 62 5.34 21.92 1.90
CA GLU A 62 6.67 21.63 2.43
C GLU A 62 7.24 20.40 1.70
N VAL A 63 8.42 20.55 1.11
CA VAL A 63 9.13 19.45 0.43
C VAL A 63 9.99 18.74 1.46
N THR A 64 9.58 17.52 1.84
CA THR A 64 10.33 16.67 2.76
C THR A 64 10.81 15.42 2.04
N ASP A 65 12.05 15.02 2.32
CA ASP A 65 12.62 13.81 1.70
C ASP A 65 12.17 12.56 2.46
N TYR A 66 11.72 11.55 1.71
CA TYR A 66 11.34 10.25 2.26
C TYR A 66 12.05 9.10 1.55
N PRO A 67 12.30 7.98 2.26
CA PRO A 67 12.91 6.82 1.66
C PRO A 67 11.93 6.13 0.71
N ALA A 68 12.41 5.85 -0.50
CA ALA A 68 11.66 5.30 -1.60
C ALA A 68 12.45 4.21 -2.34
N THR A 69 11.73 3.42 -3.13
CA THR A 69 12.28 2.43 -4.06
C THR A 69 12.02 2.90 -5.48
N ILE A 70 13.02 2.79 -6.35
CA ILE A 70 12.91 3.15 -7.76
C ILE A 70 12.20 2.01 -8.50
N ASP A 71 11.06 2.27 -9.12
CA ASP A 71 10.29 1.25 -9.85
C ASP A 71 10.51 1.35 -11.36
N THR A 72 10.59 2.57 -11.88
CA THR A 72 10.75 2.83 -13.30
C THR A 72 11.75 3.94 -13.55
N ILE A 73 12.56 3.77 -14.59
CA ILE A 73 13.51 4.77 -15.06
C ILE A 73 13.21 4.99 -16.54
N GLY A 74 12.75 6.18 -16.92
CA GLY A 74 12.45 6.48 -18.33
C GLY A 74 11.14 7.22 -18.60
N GLY A 75 10.92 8.37 -17.94
CA GLY A 75 9.88 9.31 -18.39
C GLY A 75 10.31 10.16 -19.60
N ALA A 76 9.55 11.21 -19.90
CA ALA A 76 9.59 11.96 -21.16
C ALA A 76 10.99 12.48 -21.52
N ASP A 77 11.73 12.95 -20.52
CA ASP A 77 13.06 13.55 -20.70
C ASP A 77 14.22 12.59 -20.40
N ASN A 78 13.95 11.31 -20.12
CA ASN A 78 14.94 10.38 -19.58
C ASN A 78 15.58 10.83 -18.25
N LEU A 79 15.05 11.84 -17.57
CA LEU A 79 15.47 12.25 -16.24
C LEU A 79 14.40 12.01 -15.17
N GLU A 80 13.19 11.62 -15.57
CA GLU A 80 12.13 11.27 -14.64
C GLU A 80 12.26 9.81 -14.21
N VAL A 81 12.04 9.60 -12.92
CA VAL A 81 12.14 8.32 -12.22
C VAL A 81 10.85 8.12 -11.43
N GLY A 82 10.18 7.00 -11.66
CA GLY A 82 9.05 6.58 -10.84
C GLY A 82 9.56 5.92 -9.57
N VAL A 83 9.11 6.41 -8.41
CA VAL A 83 9.49 5.91 -7.10
C VAL A 83 8.26 5.55 -6.25
N THR A 84 8.35 4.49 -5.46
CA THR A 84 7.37 4.11 -4.44
C THR A 84 7.95 4.35 -3.04
N PHE A 85 7.26 5.13 -2.19
CA PHE A 85 7.68 5.41 -0.82
C PHE A 85 7.49 4.19 0.10
N ILE A 86 8.51 3.87 0.90
CA ILE A 86 8.57 2.62 1.69
C ILE A 86 7.52 2.58 2.82
N TYR A 87 7.19 3.73 3.42
CA TYR A 87 6.26 3.79 4.55
C TYR A 87 4.80 3.88 4.13
N TYR A 88 4.52 4.64 3.08
CA TYR A 88 3.15 5.01 2.69
C TYR A 88 2.65 4.25 1.46
N GLY A 89 3.53 3.61 0.69
CA GLY A 89 3.18 2.95 -0.57
C GLY A 89 2.72 3.91 -1.68
N GLY A 90 2.79 5.22 -1.45
CA GLY A 90 2.51 6.23 -2.45
C GLY A 90 3.54 6.15 -3.58
N GLN A 91 3.08 6.35 -4.81
CA GLN A 91 3.92 6.42 -6.00
C GLN A 91 4.05 7.86 -6.43
N ALA A 92 5.27 8.29 -6.78
CA ALA A 92 5.54 9.61 -7.30
C ALA A 92 6.51 9.54 -8.48
N VAL A 93 6.39 10.52 -9.38
CA VAL A 93 7.35 10.75 -10.45
C VAL A 93 8.23 11.91 -10.03
N VAL A 94 9.51 11.64 -9.82
CA VAL A 94 10.50 12.62 -9.36
C VAL A 94 11.64 12.74 -10.37
N GLN A 95 12.37 13.85 -10.34
CA GLN A 95 13.54 14.01 -11.21
C GLN A 95 14.75 13.34 -10.59
N MET A 96 15.60 12.80 -11.46
CA MET A 96 16.80 12.05 -11.06
C MET A 96 17.87 12.91 -10.37
N LYS A 97 17.76 14.23 -10.49
CA LYS A 97 18.65 15.22 -9.84
C LYS A 97 18.31 15.45 -8.37
N ASP A 98 17.03 15.27 -8.02
CA ASP A 98 16.52 15.52 -6.67
C ASP A 98 16.63 14.25 -5.81
N LEU A 99 16.99 13.12 -6.42
CA LEU A 99 17.28 11.86 -5.73
C LEU A 99 18.63 11.94 -5.02
N TRP A 100 18.68 11.46 -3.78
CA TRP A 100 19.92 11.32 -3.02
C TRP A 100 19.95 10.02 -2.21
N LEU A 101 21.13 9.68 -1.67
CA LEU A 101 21.36 8.47 -0.89
C LEU A 101 21.62 8.84 0.56
N ASN A 102 20.75 8.39 1.45
CA ASN A 102 20.97 8.40 2.88
C ASN A 102 20.89 6.97 3.42
N GLU A 103 22.05 6.33 3.58
CA GLU A 103 22.12 4.91 3.95
C GLU A 103 21.45 4.61 5.30
N GLU A 104 21.54 5.51 6.28
CA GLU A 104 20.94 5.31 7.60
C GLU A 104 19.41 5.31 7.54
N ALA A 105 18.82 6.36 6.95
CA ALA A 105 17.36 6.48 6.82
C ALA A 105 16.77 5.37 5.94
N ILE A 106 17.49 4.96 4.89
CA ILE A 106 17.09 3.85 4.03
C ILE A 106 17.14 2.52 4.80
N ALA A 107 18.18 2.28 5.60
CA ALA A 107 18.32 1.04 6.36
C ALA A 107 17.22 0.90 7.42
N ASP A 108 16.87 1.98 8.11
CA ASP A 108 15.80 1.99 9.10
C ASP A 108 14.43 1.76 8.46
N ALA A 109 14.16 2.37 7.30
CA ALA A 109 12.93 2.13 6.54
C ALA A 109 12.80 0.68 6.06
N VAL A 110 13.89 0.10 5.55
CA VAL A 110 13.91 -1.29 5.08
C VAL A 110 13.76 -2.28 6.24
N LYS A 111 14.34 -1.99 7.42
CA LYS A 111 14.12 -2.80 8.62
C LYS A 111 12.66 -2.78 9.05
N ALA A 112 12.05 -1.58 9.10
CA ALA A 112 10.64 -1.42 9.43
C ALA A 112 9.72 -2.17 8.45
N GLU A 113 10.02 -2.11 7.13
CA GLU A 113 9.27 -2.86 6.11
C GLU A 113 9.40 -4.38 6.31
N ASN A 114 10.61 -4.88 6.58
CA ASN A 114 10.84 -6.31 6.81
C ASN A 114 10.14 -6.82 8.07
N ASP A 115 10.05 -6.03 9.13
CA ASP A 115 9.31 -6.40 10.35
C ASP A 115 7.80 -6.42 10.09
N LEU A 116 7.28 -5.50 9.27
CA LEU A 116 5.88 -5.54 8.82
C LEU A 116 5.60 -6.76 7.91
N GLN A 117 6.56 -7.16 7.06
CA GLN A 117 6.43 -8.38 6.24
C GLN A 117 6.58 -9.66 7.06
N LYS A 118 7.40 -9.68 8.13
CA LYS A 118 7.50 -10.82 9.06
C LYS A 118 6.18 -11.07 9.78
N THR A 119 5.49 -10.04 10.27
CA THR A 119 4.16 -10.21 10.88
C THR A 119 3.09 -10.74 9.90
N LYS A 120 3.27 -10.55 8.59
CA LYS A 120 2.45 -11.19 7.55
C LYS A 120 2.87 -12.65 7.27
N LYS A 121 4.16 -12.97 7.23
CA LYS A 121 4.68 -14.32 6.88
C LYS A 121 4.67 -15.35 8.03
N THR A 122 4.59 -14.97 9.30
CA THR A 122 4.50 -15.94 10.43
C THR A 122 3.11 -16.60 10.60
N SER A 123 2.21 -16.47 9.63
CA SER A 123 0.93 -17.21 9.64
C SER A 123 0.91 -18.44 8.72
N THR A 124 2.07 -18.88 8.21
CA THR A 124 2.21 -20.13 7.45
C THR A 124 3.30 -21.00 8.07
N VAL A 125 3.03 -21.64 9.22
CA VAL A 125 3.45 -23.02 9.58
C VAL A 125 2.72 -23.34 10.88
N ASN A 126 1.64 -24.12 10.79
CA ASN A 126 1.37 -25.25 11.68
C ASN A 126 0.13 -25.98 11.16
N SER A 127 0.36 -26.69 10.07
CA SER A 127 -0.48 -27.81 9.66
C SER A 127 -0.33 -28.90 10.73
N VAL A 128 -1.16 -28.85 11.76
CA VAL A 128 -1.34 -30.00 12.65
C VAL A 128 -2.68 -30.61 12.29
N ALA A 129 -2.62 -31.59 11.39
CA ALA A 129 -3.65 -32.61 11.30
C ALA A 129 -3.79 -33.24 12.68
N HIS A 130 -5.01 -33.31 13.25
CA HIS A 130 -5.44 -34.37 14.17
C HIS A 130 -6.98 -34.35 14.29
N SER A 131 -7.58 -35.39 13.72
CA SER A 131 -8.73 -36.18 14.20
C SER A 131 -9.83 -35.52 15.02
N ASN A 132 -11.04 -35.55 14.45
CA ASN A 132 -12.30 -36.01 15.04
C ASN A 132 -12.33 -36.28 16.57
N SER A 133 -12.95 -35.39 17.36
CA SER A 133 -13.59 -35.71 18.65
C SER A 133 -14.57 -34.57 19.03
N LYS A 134 -15.87 -34.81 18.88
CA LYS A 134 -16.81 -35.09 19.97
C LYS A 134 -16.70 -34.10 21.16
N SER A 135 -17.64 -33.16 21.17
CA SER A 135 -18.28 -32.53 22.33
C SER A 135 -17.76 -32.93 23.71
N THR A 136 -17.23 -31.98 24.48
CA THR A 136 -17.67 -31.69 25.86
C THR A 136 -17.16 -30.32 26.28
N SER A 137 -18.11 -29.47 26.67
CA SER A 137 -17.98 -28.16 27.27
C SER A 137 -17.24 -28.17 28.61
N SER A 138 -16.23 -27.31 28.77
CA SER A 138 -15.89 -26.66 30.05
C SER A 138 -14.83 -25.58 29.84
N ALA A 139 -15.24 -24.40 29.37
CA ALA A 139 -14.48 -23.17 29.54
C ALA A 139 -15.33 -22.23 30.42
N PRO A 140 -14.74 -21.51 31.39
CA PRO A 140 -15.49 -20.57 32.21
C PRO A 140 -16.04 -19.50 31.28
N ASN A 141 -17.36 -19.38 31.23
CA ASN A 141 -18.07 -18.35 30.49
C ASN A 141 -17.61 -16.98 30.98
N THR A 142 -16.61 -16.39 30.32
CA THR A 142 -16.44 -14.95 30.32
C THR A 142 -17.42 -14.39 29.29
N SER A 143 -18.72 -14.65 29.50
CA SER A 143 -19.78 -13.91 28.84
C SER A 143 -19.71 -12.50 29.40
N MET A 144 -18.93 -11.65 28.75
CA MET A 144 -19.00 -10.22 29.00
C MET A 144 -20.47 -9.85 28.74
N PRO A 145 -21.22 -9.38 29.75
CA PRO A 145 -22.64 -9.12 29.58
C PRO A 145 -22.74 -8.03 28.52
N PHE A 146 -23.21 -8.41 27.32
CA PHE A 146 -23.55 -7.43 26.31
C PHE A 146 -24.57 -6.50 26.96
N PRO A 147 -24.27 -5.20 27.11
CA PRO A 147 -25.24 -4.28 27.68
C PRO A 147 -26.49 -4.33 26.78
N SER A 148 -27.68 -4.46 27.40
CA SER A 148 -28.98 -4.61 26.71
C SER A 148 -29.36 -3.42 25.80
N PHE A 149 -28.47 -2.46 25.65
CA PHE A 149 -28.57 -1.28 24.80
C PHE A 149 -27.83 -1.42 23.46
N ALA A 150 -27.21 -2.57 23.18
CA ALA A 150 -26.57 -2.80 21.89
C ALA A 150 -27.65 -2.73 20.78
N PRO A 151 -27.49 -1.84 19.80
CA PRO A 151 -28.45 -1.73 18.70
C PRO A 151 -28.53 -3.07 17.96
N PRO A 152 -29.73 -3.49 17.53
CA PRO A 152 -29.90 -4.76 16.84
C PRO A 152 -29.01 -4.78 15.60
N VAL A 153 -28.32 -5.91 15.40
CA VAL A 153 -27.39 -6.09 14.28
C VAL A 153 -28.18 -5.88 12.98
N PRO A 154 -27.79 -4.91 12.13
CA PRO A 154 -28.47 -4.67 10.86
C PRO A 154 -28.55 -5.95 10.01
N PRO A 155 -29.72 -6.26 9.42
CA PRO A 155 -29.80 -7.32 8.43
C PRO A 155 -28.89 -6.95 7.24
N ASN A 156 -28.11 -7.93 6.76
CA ASN A 156 -27.10 -7.86 5.67
C ASN A 156 -25.62 -7.66 6.10
N ILE A 157 -25.27 -7.60 7.39
CA ILE A 157 -23.85 -7.55 7.79
C ILE A 157 -23.07 -8.79 7.31
N ILE A 158 -23.71 -9.96 7.19
CA ILE A 158 -23.07 -11.18 6.68
C ILE A 158 -22.66 -11.03 5.20
N ALA A 159 -23.37 -10.22 4.41
CA ALA A 159 -23.06 -9.99 3.00
C ALA A 159 -21.93 -8.97 2.79
N MET A 160 -21.69 -8.09 3.77
CA MET A 160 -20.56 -7.14 3.82
C MET A 160 -19.38 -7.66 4.65
N ALA A 161 -19.50 -8.84 5.26
CA ALA A 161 -18.47 -9.37 6.14
C ALA A 161 -17.20 -9.63 5.31
N PRO A 162 -16.03 -9.15 5.77
CA PRO A 162 -14.78 -9.42 5.08
C PRO A 162 -14.57 -10.94 5.01
N VAL A 163 -14.28 -11.44 3.81
CA VAL A 163 -14.16 -12.89 3.51
C VAL A 163 -13.06 -13.53 4.36
N ASN A 164 -12.10 -12.73 4.84
CA ASN A 164 -10.95 -13.19 5.62
C ASN A 164 -11.15 -12.97 7.13
N GLN A 165 -11.12 -14.05 7.91
CA GLN A 165 -11.29 -14.03 9.37
C GLN A 165 -10.29 -13.13 10.09
N LYS A 166 -9.05 -13.02 9.57
CA LYS A 166 -8.01 -12.14 10.15
C LYS A 166 -8.36 -10.66 10.00
N GLU A 167 -8.98 -10.29 8.88
CA GLU A 167 -9.45 -8.93 8.63
C GLU A 167 -10.67 -8.62 9.51
N ALA A 168 -11.63 -9.55 9.60
CA ALA A 168 -12.76 -9.43 10.53
C ALA A 168 -12.30 -9.21 11.98
N MET A 169 -11.30 -9.97 12.43
CA MET A 169 -10.72 -9.85 13.77
C MET A 169 -10.01 -8.50 13.96
N ASN A 170 -9.25 -8.04 12.97
CA ASN A 170 -8.58 -6.75 13.04
C ASN A 170 -9.57 -5.59 13.10
N SER A 171 -10.61 -5.61 12.23
CA SER A 171 -11.70 -4.63 12.25
C SER A 171 -12.42 -4.63 13.59
N MET A 172 -12.70 -5.80 14.17
CA MET A 172 -13.29 -5.93 15.51
C MET A 172 -12.43 -5.25 16.58
N LEU A 173 -11.11 -5.51 16.59
CA LEU A 173 -10.18 -4.92 17.56
C LEU A 173 -10.09 -3.40 17.42
N MET A 174 -10.07 -2.89 16.18
CA MET A 174 -10.11 -1.45 15.93
C MET A 174 -11.42 -0.82 16.43
N SER A 175 -12.58 -1.44 16.14
CA SER A 175 -13.88 -0.97 16.63
C SER A 175 -13.96 -0.97 18.16
N TRP A 176 -13.40 -1.98 18.82
CA TRP A 176 -13.35 -2.06 20.27
C TRP A 176 -12.48 -0.96 20.88
N TYR A 177 -11.29 -0.74 20.31
CA TYR A 177 -10.40 0.35 20.71
C TYR A 177 -11.08 1.71 20.59
N MET A 178 -11.70 2.01 19.44
CA MET A 178 -12.39 3.28 19.22
C MET A 178 -13.55 3.46 20.21
N SER A 179 -14.34 2.41 20.43
CA SER A 179 -15.44 2.45 21.40
C SER A 179 -14.95 2.71 22.83
N GLY A 180 -13.84 2.07 23.23
CA GLY A 180 -13.21 2.27 24.54
C GLY A 180 -12.65 3.69 24.70
N TYR A 181 -11.94 4.19 23.70
CA TYR A 181 -11.40 5.55 23.68
C TYR A 181 -12.51 6.59 23.89
N HIS A 182 -13.60 6.49 23.12
CA HIS A 182 -14.72 7.42 23.23
C HIS A 182 -15.43 7.29 24.58
N THR A 183 -15.64 6.07 25.08
CA THR A 183 -16.28 5.87 26.41
C THR A 183 -15.46 6.54 27.51
N GLY A 184 -14.15 6.34 27.52
CA GLY A 184 -13.25 6.98 28.49
C GLY A 184 -13.21 8.50 28.35
N TYR A 185 -13.20 9.02 27.11
CA TYR A 185 -13.24 10.46 26.85
C TYR A 185 -14.50 11.11 27.42
N TYR A 186 -15.68 10.51 27.21
CA TYR A 186 -16.92 11.00 27.78
C TYR A 186 -16.92 10.98 29.31
N GLN A 187 -16.39 9.91 29.91
CA GLN A 187 -16.30 9.80 31.37
C GLN A 187 -15.40 10.88 31.98
N ALA A 188 -14.24 11.14 31.37
CA ALA A 188 -13.33 12.20 31.81
C ALA A 188 -13.97 13.60 31.73
N LEU A 189 -14.72 13.89 30.66
CA LEU A 189 -15.47 15.15 30.53
C LEU A 189 -16.58 15.27 31.58
N ALA A 190 -17.30 14.19 31.86
CA ALA A 190 -18.34 14.17 32.89
C ALA A 190 -17.76 14.39 34.29
N ASP A 191 -16.62 13.78 34.59
CA ASP A 191 -15.92 13.94 35.88
C ASP A 191 -15.41 15.37 36.07
N GLN A 192 -14.84 16.01 35.03
CA GLN A 192 -14.46 17.42 35.10
C GLN A 192 -15.65 18.34 35.39
N LYS A 193 -16.82 18.05 34.79
CA LYS A 193 -18.04 18.82 35.04
C LYS A 193 -18.58 18.62 36.45
N ASN A 194 -18.42 17.43 37.03
CA ASN A 194 -18.84 17.13 38.40
C ASN A 194 -17.89 17.73 39.46
N VAL A 195 -16.60 17.92 39.15
CA VAL A 195 -15.61 18.53 40.06
C VAL A 195 -15.76 20.06 40.17
N GLN A 196 -16.45 20.70 39.22
CA GLN A 196 -16.69 22.15 39.21
C GLN A 196 -18.00 22.59 39.91
N ASN A 197 -18.80 21.65 40.43
CA ASN A 197 -19.99 21.92 41.25
C ASN A 197 -19.75 21.52 42.71
#